data_AF-A0A392R4B9-F1
#
_entry.id   AF-A0A392R4B9-F1
#
_cell.length_a   1.000
_cell.length_b   1.000
_cell.length_c   1.000
_cell.angle_alpha   90.00
_cell.angle_beta   90.00
_cell.angle_gamma   90.00
#
_symmetry.space_group_name_H-M   'P 1'
#
loop_
_entity.id
_entity.type
_entity.pdbx_description
1 polymer ?
#
loop_
_entity_poly.entity_id
_entity_poly.type
_entity_poly.pdbx_seq_one_letter_code
_entity_poly.pdbx_strand_id
1 'polypeptide(L)'
;MKASLAELQSPFLSESRVTLLTQVESYFDQFGKDLQMLINNREQVSAQKMAQALLWERHNASNEKVEQMRKQSHDIVSGVNACKENIANWKDEITQLYVKIGILECK
;
A
#
# COMPACT_ATOMS: atom_id res chain seq x y z
N MET A 1 -20.22 48.06 -20.49
CA MET A 1 -21.32 47.10 -20.75
C MET A 1 -22.52 47.74 -21.43
N LYS A 2 -23.21 48.74 -20.82
CA LYS A 2 -24.37 49.40 -21.49
C LYS A 2 -24.06 50.02 -22.86
N ALA A 3 -22.89 50.65 -23.02
CA ALA A 3 -22.46 51.22 -24.30
C ALA A 3 -22.18 50.15 -25.37
N SER A 4 -21.58 49.02 -24.97
CA SER A 4 -21.24 47.89 -25.83
C SER A 4 -22.47 47.13 -26.35
N LEU A 5 -23.58 47.18 -25.60
CA LEU A 5 -24.88 46.60 -25.97
C LEU A 5 -25.61 47.45 -27.02
N ALA A 6 -25.40 48.76 -27.04
CA ALA A 6 -26.04 49.66 -28.00
C ALA A 6 -25.49 49.46 -29.43
N GLU A 7 -24.19 49.13 -29.55
CA GLU A 7 -23.53 48.88 -30.84
C GLU A 7 -23.91 47.53 -31.48
N LEU A 8 -24.48 46.61 -30.70
CA LEU A 8 -24.99 45.30 -31.16
C LEU A 8 -26.46 45.34 -31.62
N GLN A 9 -27.13 46.50 -31.55
CA GLN A 9 -28.52 46.68 -31.97
C GLN A 9 -28.65 46.64 -33.51
N SER A 10 -28.52 45.43 -34.06
CA SER A 10 -29.12 45.05 -35.33
C SER A 10 -30.64 44.91 -35.13
N PRO A 11 -31.49 45.27 -36.12
CA PRO A 11 -32.95 45.09 -36.03
C PRO A 11 -33.41 43.64 -35.75
N PHE A 12 -32.48 42.67 -35.74
CA PHE A 12 -32.71 41.26 -35.47
C PHE A 12 -32.26 40.77 -34.08
N LEU A 13 -31.66 41.62 -33.23
CA LEU A 13 -31.15 41.24 -31.90
C LEU A 13 -31.91 41.98 -30.79
N SER A 14 -32.98 41.37 -30.27
CA SER A 14 -33.65 41.85 -29.05
C SER A 14 -32.80 41.57 -27.81
N GLU A 15 -32.98 42.36 -26.76
CA GLU A 15 -32.28 42.19 -25.46
C GLU A 15 -32.45 40.76 -24.87
N SER A 16 -33.62 40.15 -25.09
CA SER A 16 -33.89 38.76 -24.74
C SER A 16 -33.02 37.75 -25.50
N ARG A 17 -32.76 37.98 -26.80
CA ARG A 17 -31.87 37.13 -27.61
C ARG A 17 -30.43 37.26 -27.17
N VAL A 18 -29.98 38.48 -26.84
CA VAL A 18 -28.63 38.72 -26.30
C VAL A 18 -28.45 38.02 -24.96
N THR A 19 -29.44 38.10 -24.06
CA THR A 19 -29.38 37.41 -22.75
C THR A 19 -29.29 35.89 -22.90
N LEU A 20 -30.08 35.31 -23.82
CA LEU A 20 -30.01 33.88 -24.13
C LEU A 20 -28.65 33.47 -24.70
N LEU A 21 -28.06 34.27 -25.60
CA LEU A 21 -26.73 34.02 -26.14
C LEU A 21 -25.66 34.01 -25.04
N THR A 22 -25.69 34.99 -24.13
CA THR A 22 -24.75 35.02 -22.99
C THR A 22 -24.93 33.83 -22.05
N GLN A 23 -26.17 33.37 -21.83
CA GLN A 23 -26.40 32.13 -21.07
C GLN A 23 -25.78 30.92 -21.77
N VAL A 24 -26.00 30.78 -23.08
CA VAL A 24 -25.41 29.69 -23.87
C VAL A 24 -23.88 29.71 -23.83
N GLU A 25 -23.26 30.88 -23.99
CA GLU A 25 -21.80 31.06 -23.84
C GLU A 25 -21.33 30.61 -22.46
N SER A 26 -22.03 31.01 -21.39
CA SER A 26 -21.68 30.61 -20.02
C SER A 26 -21.79 29.09 -19.81
N TYR A 27 -22.77 28.44 -20.44
CA TYR A 27 -22.91 26.98 -20.39
C TYR A 27 -21.77 26.28 -21.12
N PHE A 28 -21.35 26.79 -22.28
CA PHE A 28 -20.19 26.23 -23.00
C PHE A 28 -18.89 26.39 -22.22
N ASP A 29 -18.68 27.55 -21.58
CA ASP A 29 -17.53 27.77 -20.70
C ASP A 29 -17.50 26.80 -19.53
N GLN A 30 -18.64 26.59 -18.87
CA GLN A 30 -18.74 25.65 -17.76
C GLN A 30 -18.51 24.21 -18.24
N PHE A 31 -19.11 23.83 -19.37
CA PHE A 31 -18.91 22.52 -19.98
C PHE A 31 -17.43 22.25 -20.28
N GLY A 32 -16.70 23.24 -20.82
CA GLY A 32 -15.27 23.13 -21.06
C GLY A 32 -14.45 22.90 -19.79
N LYS A 33 -14.77 23.61 -18.70
CA LYS A 33 -14.13 23.43 -17.39
C LYS A 33 -14.40 22.04 -16.82
N ASP A 34 -15.64 21.56 -16.91
CA ASP A 34 -16.03 20.26 -16.39
C ASP A 34 -15.36 19.11 -17.17
N LEU A 35 -15.25 19.24 -18.51
CA LEU A 35 -14.50 18.29 -19.33
C LEU A 35 -13.02 18.25 -18.96
N GLN A 36 -12.38 19.40 -18.76
CA GLN A 36 -10.98 19.44 -18.37
C GLN A 36 -10.76 18.80 -16.99
N MET A 37 -11.66 19.08 -16.05
CA MET A 37 -11.62 18.46 -14.72
C MET A 37 -11.78 16.94 -14.80
N LEU A 38 -12.70 16.45 -15.65
CA LEU A 38 -12.90 15.02 -15.87
C LEU A 38 -11.63 14.35 -16.41
N ILE A 39 -10.96 14.97 -17.39
CA ILE A 39 -9.71 14.46 -17.97
C ILE A 39 -8.62 14.38 -16.89
N ASN A 40 -8.39 15.47 -16.16
CA ASN A 40 -7.38 15.53 -15.10
C ASN A 40 -7.63 14.47 -14.01
N ASN A 41 -8.89 14.32 -13.58
CA ASN A 41 -9.27 13.33 -12.58
C ASN A 41 -9.05 11.90 -13.08
N ARG A 42 -9.32 11.62 -14.36
CA ARG A 42 -9.09 10.30 -14.95
C ARG A 42 -7.60 9.96 -14.95
N GLU A 43 -6.74 10.89 -15.35
CA GLU A 43 -5.29 10.72 -15.33
C GLU A 43 -4.78 10.50 -13.90
N GLN A 44 -5.25 11.30 -12.95
CA GLN A 44 -4.90 11.17 -11.54
C GLN A 44 -5.29 9.81 -10.97
N VAL A 45 -6.51 9.33 -11.25
CA VAL A 45 -6.97 8.00 -10.80
C VAL A 45 -6.12 6.88 -11.42
N SER A 46 -5.74 7.01 -12.70
CA SER A 46 -4.84 6.05 -13.36
C SER A 46 -3.49 5.97 -12.65
N ALA A 47 -2.87 7.12 -12.39
CA ALA A 47 -1.59 7.21 -11.67
C ALA A 47 -1.69 6.65 -10.24
N GLN A 48 -2.77 6.97 -9.52
CA GLN A 48 -3.01 6.46 -8.18
C GLN A 48 -3.17 4.94 -8.15
N LYS A 49 -3.87 4.35 -9.12
CA LYS A 49 -4.00 2.89 -9.23
C LYS A 49 -2.64 2.20 -9.45
N MET A 50 -1.79 2.77 -10.31
CA MET A 50 -0.44 2.23 -10.53
C MET A 50 0.42 2.33 -9.26
N ALA A 51 0.40 3.49 -8.60
CA ALA A 51 1.12 3.67 -7.34
C ALA A 51 0.64 2.72 -6.24
N GLN A 52 -0.67 2.49 -6.14
CA GLN A 52 -1.26 1.55 -5.19
C GLN A 52 -0.85 0.11 -5.47
N ALA A 53 -0.83 -0.32 -6.74
CA ALA A 53 -0.37 -1.64 -7.14
C ALA A 53 1.09 -1.89 -6.73
N LEU A 54 1.98 -0.92 -6.99
CA LEU A 54 3.40 -1.01 -6.60
C LEU A 54 3.57 -1.09 -5.07
N LEU A 55 2.81 -0.29 -4.32
CA LEU A 55 2.83 -0.34 -2.85
C LEU A 55 2.32 -1.68 -2.32
N TRP A 56 1.28 -2.23 -2.94
CA TRP A 56 0.72 -3.53 -2.59
C TRP A 56 1.72 -4.66 -2.84
N GLU A 57 2.37 -4.69 -4.00
CA GLU A 57 3.43 -5.66 -4.32
C GLU A 57 4.58 -5.57 -3.33
N ARG A 58 5.04 -4.36 -3.01
CA ARG A 58 6.12 -4.16 -2.02
C ARG A 58 5.71 -4.62 -0.62
N HIS A 59 4.47 -4.37 -0.22
CA HIS A 59 3.93 -4.85 1.05
C HIS A 59 3.93 -6.39 1.08
N ASN A 60 3.46 -7.05 0.02
CA ASN A 60 3.41 -8.51 -0.04
C ASN A 60 4.80 -9.14 0.01
N ALA A 61 5.76 -8.60 -0.75
CA ALA A 61 7.14 -9.06 -0.71
C ALA A 61 7.78 -8.88 0.68
N SER A 62 7.50 -7.75 1.35
CA SER A 62 7.94 -7.52 2.73
C SER A 62 7.33 -8.53 3.69
N ASN A 63 6.02 -8.80 3.57
CA ASN A 63 5.30 -9.73 4.42
C ASN A 63 5.81 -11.17 4.25
N GLU A 64 6.06 -11.59 3.01
CA GLU A 64 6.64 -12.91 2.71
C GLU A 64 8.03 -13.07 3.37
N LYS A 65 8.87 -12.03 3.32
CA LYS A 65 10.17 -12.05 4.00
C LYS A 65 10.03 -12.15 5.51
N VAL A 66 9.06 -11.47 6.13
CA VAL A 66 8.78 -11.59 7.57
C VAL A 66 8.38 -13.01 7.92
N GLU A 67 7.49 -13.63 7.16
CA GLU A 67 7.07 -15.01 7.39
C GLU A 67 8.22 -16.02 7.20
N GLN A 68 9.11 -15.79 6.23
CA GLN A 68 10.32 -16.59 6.08
C GLN A 68 11.23 -16.48 7.32
N MET A 69 11.48 -15.26 7.80
CA MET A 69 12.30 -15.04 9.00
C MET A 69 11.66 -15.68 10.24
N ARG A 70 10.33 -15.64 10.35
CA ARG A 70 9.58 -16.27 11.44
C ARG A 70 9.79 -17.78 11.45
N LYS A 71 9.70 -18.44 10.28
CA LYS A 71 9.96 -19.88 10.14
C LYS A 71 11.40 -20.22 10.52
N GLN A 72 12.38 -19.51 9.96
CA GLN A 72 13.80 -19.71 10.28
C GLN A 72 14.09 -19.54 11.78
N SER A 73 13.51 -18.51 12.40
CA SER A 73 13.65 -18.30 13.84
C SER A 73 13.06 -19.46 14.65
N HIS A 74 11.92 -20.01 14.23
CA HIS A 74 11.31 -21.15 14.89
C HIS A 74 12.20 -22.39 14.78
N ASP A 75 12.73 -22.69 13.60
CA ASP A 75 13.61 -23.83 13.36
C ASP A 75 14.91 -23.72 14.19
N ILE A 76 15.51 -22.53 14.27
CA ILE A 76 16.69 -22.27 15.10
C ILE A 76 16.37 -22.51 16.58
N VAL A 77 15.24 -21.99 17.08
CA VAL A 77 14.83 -22.19 18.48
C VAL A 77 14.60 -23.67 18.78
N SER A 78 13.98 -24.41 17.85
CA SER A 78 13.81 -25.86 17.95
C SER A 78 15.15 -26.58 18.05
N GLY A 79 16.11 -26.25 17.17
CA GLY A 79 17.46 -26.82 17.19
C GLY A 79 18.22 -26.51 18.48
N VAL A 80 18.11 -25.30 19.01
CA VAL A 80 18.70 -24.91 20.30
C VAL A 80 18.09 -25.72 21.45
N ASN A 81 16.77 -25.93 21.45
CA ASN A 81 16.10 -26.70 22.48
C ASN A 81 16.51 -28.18 22.43
N ALA A 82 16.61 -28.79 21.25
CA ALA A 82 17.14 -30.14 21.08
C ALA A 82 18.59 -30.26 21.59
N CYS A 83 19.43 -29.26 21.32
CA CYS A 83 20.81 -29.23 21.84
C CYS A 83 20.84 -29.15 23.38
N LYS A 84 19.99 -28.32 23.98
CA LYS A 84 19.87 -28.23 25.45
C LYS A 84 19.46 -29.57 26.08
N GLU A 85 18.51 -30.26 25.47
CA GLU A 85 18.06 -31.59 25.91
C GLU A 85 19.19 -32.62 25.82
N ASN A 86 19.90 -32.67 24.70
CA ASN A 86 21.05 -33.56 24.54
C ASN A 86 22.16 -33.29 25.57
N ILE A 87 22.46 -32.02 25.86
CA ILE A 87 23.43 -31.64 26.89
C ILE A 87 22.97 -32.12 28.28
N ALA A 88 21.68 -32.02 28.60
CA ALA A 88 21.14 -32.52 29.86
C ALA A 88 21.27 -34.04 29.96
N ASN A 89 20.95 -34.77 28.88
CA ASN A 89 21.09 -36.22 28.81
C ASN A 89 22.55 -36.66 28.99
N TRP A 90 23.49 -36.04 28.28
CA TRP A 90 24.92 -36.37 28.44
C TRP A 90 25.44 -36.08 29.85
N LYS A 91 24.97 -35.00 30.51
CA LYS A 91 25.33 -34.71 31.90
C LYS A 91 24.85 -35.82 32.84
N ASP A 92 23.64 -36.32 32.63
CA ASP A 92 23.11 -37.43 33.42
C ASP A 92 23.89 -38.72 33.17
N GLU A 93 24.14 -39.08 31.90
CA GLU A 93 24.95 -40.24 31.53
C GLU A 93 26.35 -40.20 32.14
N ILE A 94 27.03 -39.04 32.06
CA ILE A 94 28.35 -38.83 32.67
C ILE A 94 28.28 -39.05 34.19
N THR A 95 27.24 -38.52 34.85
CA THR A 95 27.04 -38.70 36.29
C THR A 95 26.85 -40.17 36.64
N GLN A 96 26.03 -40.89 35.89
CA GLN A 96 25.84 -42.33 36.06
C GLN A 96 27.13 -43.13 35.84
N LEU A 97 27.95 -42.74 34.87
CA LEU A 97 29.23 -43.37 34.61
C LEU A 97 30.21 -43.16 35.78
N TYR A 98 30.30 -41.95 36.32
CA TYR A 98 31.11 -41.69 37.52
C TYR A 98 30.70 -42.54 38.72
N VAL A 99 29.38 -42.69 38.96
CA VAL A 99 28.86 -43.58 40.02
C VAL A 99 29.29 -45.03 39.79
N LYS A 100 29.16 -45.55 38.56
CA LYS A 100 29.57 -46.91 38.22
C LYS A 100 31.08 -47.13 38.42
N ILE A 101 31.90 -46.17 38.02
CA ILE A 101 33.36 -46.22 38.21
C ILE A 101 33.69 -46.31 39.70
N GLY A 102 33.13 -45.42 40.54
CA GLY A 102 33.38 -45.45 41.98
C GLY A 102 32.96 -46.75 42.67
N ILE A 103 31.86 -47.37 42.21
CA ILE A 103 31.44 -48.70 42.72
C ILE A 103 32.44 -49.80 42.34
N LEU A 104 32.98 -49.76 41.11
CA LEU A 104 33.95 -50.73 40.63
C LEU A 104 35.32 -50.60 41.32
N GLU A 105 35.74 -49.37 41.63
CA GLU A 105 37.02 -49.11 42.33
C GLU A 105 36.99 -49.49 43.82
N CYS A 106 35.81 -49.65 44.43
CA CYS A 106 35.66 -50.11 45.82
C CYS A 106 35.62 -51.64 45.98
N LYS A 107 35.70 -52.41 44.89
CA LYS A 107 35.77 -53.88 44.87
C LYS A 107 37.20 -54.36 44.68
#